data_AF-A0A2N2NIH9-F1
#
_entry.id   AF-A0A2N2NIH9-F1
#
_cell.length_a   1.000
_cell.length_b   1.000
_cell.length_c   1.000
_cell.angle_alpha   90.00
_cell.angle_beta   90.00
_cell.angle_gamma   90.00
#
_symmetry.space_group_name_H-M   'P 1'
#
loop_
_entity.id
_entity.type
_entity.pdbx_description
1 polymer ?
#
loop_
_entity_poly.entity_id
_entity_poly.type
_entity_poly.pdbx_seq_one_letter_code
_entity_poly.pdbx_strand_id
1 'polypeptide(L)' 'MPKLDKNTITISSINAESDEIAYWYSKTPQERMEAIEVMRQIIYGYDPATTRLQRVLEITEQA' A
#
# COMPACT_ATOMS: atom_id res chain seq x y z
N MET A 1 -2.91 -11.88 2.79
CA MET A 1 -1.75 -11.10 2.32
C MET A 1 -0.78 -12.03 1.61
N PRO A 2 -0.09 -11.58 0.55
CA PRO A 2 0.98 -12.35 -0.07
C PRO A 2 2.05 -12.72 0.98
N LYS A 3 2.62 -13.91 0.86
CA LYS A 3 3.64 -14.42 1.78
C LYS A 3 4.93 -13.63 1.56
N LEU A 4 5.45 -13.00 2.60
CA LEU A 4 6.72 -12.28 2.56
C LEU A 4 7.87 -13.26 2.29
N ASP A 5 8.66 -13.00 1.25
CA ASP A 5 9.96 -13.64 1.10
C ASP A 5 10.92 -13.03 2.12
N LYS A 6 11.43 -13.85 3.02
CA LYS A 6 12.34 -13.39 4.08
C LYS A 6 13.76 -13.18 3.57
N ASN A 7 14.10 -13.76 2.41
CA ASN A 7 15.43 -13.62 1.83
C ASN A 7 15.67 -12.24 1.21
N THR A 8 14.62 -11.45 0.99
CA THR A 8 14.71 -10.08 0.48
C THR A 8 14.83 -9.03 1.58
N ILE A 9 14.90 -9.44 2.86
CA ILE A 9 15.01 -8.53 4.01
C ILE A 9 16.50 -8.33 4.33
N THR A 10 16.95 -7.07 4.27
CA THR A 10 18.30 -6.67 4.65
C THR A 10 18.26 -5.84 5.92
N ILE A 11 19.12 -6.14 6.89
CA ILE A 11 19.27 -5.37 8.13
C ILE A 11 20.50 -4.47 7.97
N SER A 12 20.29 -3.16 7.97
CA SER A 12 21.35 -2.16 7.87
C SER A 12 21.36 -1.25 9.11
N SER A 13 22.50 -0.58 9.35
CA SER A 13 22.61 0.43 10.40
C SER A 13 21.93 1.72 9.95
N ILE A 14 21.22 2.38 10.87
CA ILE A 14 20.59 3.69 10.61
C ILE A 14 21.61 4.80 10.27
N ASN A 15 22.86 4.65 10.74
CA ASN A 15 23.94 5.61 10.50
C ASN A 15 24.78 5.27 9.27
N ALA A 16 24.50 4.16 8.58
CA ALA A 16 25.18 3.80 7.34
C ALA A 16 24.55 4.55 6.16
N GLU A 17 25.30 4.64 5.06
CA GLU A 17 24.77 5.15 3.80
C GLU A 17 23.60 4.26 3.33
N SER A 18 22.49 4.89 2.93
CA SER A 18 21.25 4.22 2.56
C SER A 18 21.16 4.03 1.05
N ASP A 19 20.82 2.82 0.62
CA ASP A 19 20.53 2.48 -0.77
C ASP A 19 19.05 2.68 -1.14
N GLU A 20 18.20 3.11 -0.19
CA GLU A 20 16.76 3.26 -0.37
C GLU A 20 16.42 4.20 -1.53
N ILE A 21 17.14 5.31 -1.66
CA ILE A 21 16.91 6.29 -2.75
C ILE A 21 17.19 5.65 -4.11
N ALA A 22 18.33 4.95 -4.24
CA ALA A 22 18.71 4.27 -5.47
C ALA A 22 17.71 3.14 -5.81
N TYR A 23 17.27 2.39 -4.79
CA TYR A 23 16.23 1.38 -4.92
C TYR A 23 14.93 1.99 -5.47
N TRP A 24 14.43 3.07 -4.87
CA TRP A 24 13.19 3.70 -5.35
C TRP A 24 13.34 4.27 -6.75
N TYR A 25 14.49 4.85 -7.10
CA TYR A 25 14.77 5.30 -8.46
C TYR A 25 14.75 4.18 -9.50
N SER A 26 15.14 2.95 -9.12
CA SER A 26 15.08 1.79 -10.02
C SER A 26 13.65 1.32 -10.34
N LYS A 27 12.65 1.72 -9.54
CA LYS A 27 11.25 1.31 -9.71
C LYS A 27 10.50 2.23 -10.67
N THR A 28 9.58 1.63 -11.42
CA THR A 28 8.62 2.34 -12.26
C THR A 28 7.64 3.17 -11.42
N PRO A 29 7.01 4.21 -12.00
CA PRO A 29 5.98 4.97 -11.29
C PRO A 29 4.83 4.10 -10.78
N GLN A 30 4.43 3.08 -11.52
CA GLN A 30 3.37 2.15 -11.14
C GLN A 30 3.72 1.35 -9.89
N GLU A 31 4.92 0.75 -9.85
CA GLU A 31 5.38 0.00 -8.67
C GLU A 31 5.47 0.88 -7.42
N ARG A 32 5.86 2.15 -7.56
CA ARG A 32 5.87 3.10 -6.44
C ARG A 32 4.46 3.41 -5.94
N MET A 33 3.50 3.56 -6.86
CA MET A 33 2.10 3.79 -6.51
C MET A 33 1.52 2.61 -5.73
N GLU A 34 1.80 1.38 -6.18
CA GLU A 34 1.37 0.15 -5.50
C GLU A 34 1.96 0.05 -4.10
N ALA A 35 3.26 0.35 -3.94
CA ALA A 35 3.91 0.37 -2.63
C ALA A 35 3.29 1.41 -1.67
N ILE A 36 2.94 2.60 -2.18
CA ILE A 36 2.25 3.63 -1.39
C ILE A 36 0.86 3.17 -0.96
N GLU A 37 0.09 2.49 -1.82
CA GLU A 37 -1.22 1.96 -1.45
C GLU A 37 -1.11 0.91 -0.33
N VAL A 38 -0.09 0.04 -0.37
CA VAL A 38 0.19 -0.89 0.73
C VAL A 38 0.49 -0.13 2.02
N MET A 39 1.33 0.91 1.98
CA MET A 39 1.62 1.73 3.16
C MET A 39 0.36 2.43 3.69
N ARG A 40 -0.49 2.97 2.81
CA ARG A 40 -1.77 3.58 3.18
C ARG A 40 -2.65 2.57 3.91
N GLN A 41 -2.77 1.35 3.40
CA GLN A 41 -3.57 0.30 4.05
C GLN A 41 -3.04 -0.06 5.44
N ILE A 42 -1.72 -0.17 5.60
CA ILE A 42 -1.07 -0.46 6.89
C ILE A 42 -1.32 0.69 7.88
N ILE A 43 -1.04 1.94 7.48
CA ILE A 43 -1.09 3.11 8.37
C ILE A 43 -2.53 3.38 8.84
N TYR A 44 -3.52 3.24 7.95
CA TYR A 44 -4.91 3.56 8.28
C TYR A 44 -5.72 2.35 8.78
N GLY A 45 -5.08 1.20 9.00
CA GLY A 45 -5.76 0.01 9.51
C GLY A 45 -6.85 -0.50 8.57
N TYR A 46 -6.56 -0.56 7.28
CA TYR A 46 -7.51 -1.07 6.28
C TYR A 46 -7.90 -2.51 6.60
N ASP A 47 -9.18 -2.71 6.86
CA ASP A 47 -9.78 -4.02 6.97
C ASP A 47 -10.57 -4.34 5.68
N PRO A 48 -10.10 -5.32 4.87
CA PRO A 48 -10.78 -5.75 3.65
C PRO A 48 -12.20 -6.29 3.91
N ALA A 49 -12.53 -6.69 5.14
CA ALA A 49 -13.85 -7.23 5.49
C ALA A 49 -14.88 -6.16 5.87
N THR A 50 -14.45 -4.97 6.30
CA THR A 50 -15.35 -3.86 6.71
C THR A 50 -15.32 -2.65 5.80
N THR A 51 -14.49 -2.67 4.75
CA THR A 51 -14.53 -1.67 3.66
C THR A 51 -15.75 -1.93 2.76
N ARG A 52 -16.89 -1.58 3.34
CA ARG A 52 -18.29 -1.60 2.89
C ARG A 52 -18.49 -1.68 1.38
N LEU A 53 -19.30 -2.66 0.95
CA LEU A 53 -19.95 -2.68 -0.37
C LEU A 53 -20.60 -1.30 -0.65
N GLN A 54 -20.41 -0.84 -1.89
CA GLN A 54 -20.93 0.43 -2.38
C GLN A 54 -22.45 0.52 -2.13
N ARG A 55 -22.89 1.56 -1.41
CA ARG A 55 -24.32 1.86 -1.26
C ARG A 55 -24.81 2.36 -2.61
N VAL A 56 -25.52 1.52 -3.36
CA VAL A 56 -26.28 1.95 -4.53
C VAL A 56 -27.44 2.78 -3.99
N LEU A 57 -27.28 4.10 -3.97
CA LEU A 57 -28.38 5.01 -3.66
C LEU A 57 -29.25 5.11 -4.91
N GLU A 58 -30.53 4.78 -4.79
CA GLU A 58 -31.57 5.02 -5.82
C GLU A 58 -32.30 6.32 -5.46
N ILE A 59 -32.44 7.23 -6.42
CA ILE A 59 -33.26 8.45 -6.27
C ILE A 59 -34.70 8.08 -6.64
N THR A 60 -35.65 8.21 -5.70
CA THR A 60 -37.08 8.12 -6.00
C THR A 60 -37.67 9.52 -6.10
N GLU A 61 -38.51 9.75 -7.12
CA GLU A 61 -39.32 10.97 -7.22
C GLU A 61 -40.55 10.84 -6.31
N GLN A 62 -40.92 11.92 -5.62
CA GLN A 62 -42.15 11.98 -4.83
C GLN A 62 -43.33 12.27 -5.76
N ALA A 63 -44.39 11.48 -5.61
CA ALA A 63 -45.67 11.65 -6.31
C ALA A 63 -46.47 12.85 -5.80
#